data_AF-A0ABD3MKV0-F1
#
_entry.id   AF-A0ABD3MKV0-F1
#
_cell.length_a   1.000
_cell.length_b   1.000
_cell.length_c   1.000
_cell.angle_alpha   90.00
_cell.angle_beta   90.00
_cell.angle_gamma   90.00
#
_symmetry.space_group_name_H-M   'P 1'
#
loop_
_entity.id
_entity.type
_entity.pdbx_description
1 polymer ?
#
loop_
_entity_poly.entity_id
_entity_poly.type
_entity_poly.pdbx_seq_one_letter_code
_entity_poly.pdbx_strand_id
1 'polypeptide(L)'
;MRHRQNRHPLILYFCPRNTSLSSPFMMNIHLQRAASSCYAAVTAAANSAHPRRLRRRHPLLHRPISTTSPLSLALPAKKTSPEEPKTAQKKVNKEKKGPSTAKLEKMDSAEKRMTDLLIKAYDAPSLVPPPASAEEMERRYNVGRNYVIGCFKRHNELHHDLAVKIRMKRHALRMLPREGIDLGDAARADADDGRSVYGMWKAEALRLNDNWGPPEHRHIPMYTPPIEGFDINQYMNKGDEDN
;
A
#
# COMPACT_ATOMS: atom_id res chain seq x y z
N MET A 1 37.83 -32.10 -64.03
CA MET A 1 37.98 -32.14 -62.57
C MET A 1 38.87 -30.99 -62.13
N ARG A 2 38.31 -29.94 -61.53
CA ARG A 2 39.06 -28.75 -61.07
C ARG A 2 38.84 -28.58 -59.58
N HIS A 3 39.93 -28.73 -58.82
CA HIS A 3 40.00 -28.46 -57.39
C HIS A 3 39.67 -26.97 -57.11
N ARG A 4 38.59 -26.71 -56.36
CA ARG A 4 38.37 -25.40 -55.73
C ARG A 4 38.90 -25.45 -54.31
N GLN A 5 39.91 -24.61 -54.07
CA GLN A 5 40.55 -24.37 -52.77
C GLN A 5 39.60 -23.61 -51.84
N ASN A 6 39.40 -24.15 -50.64
CA ASN A 6 38.80 -23.45 -49.50
C ASN A 6 39.73 -22.31 -49.05
N ARG A 7 39.24 -21.08 -49.08
CA ARG A 7 39.85 -19.93 -48.39
C ARG A 7 38.94 -19.53 -47.24
N HIS A 8 39.35 -19.83 -46.02
CA HIS A 8 38.79 -19.24 -44.80
C HIS A 8 39.35 -17.81 -44.65
N PRO A 9 38.51 -16.78 -44.42
CA PRO A 9 38.99 -15.52 -43.90
C PRO A 9 39.21 -15.61 -42.39
N LEU A 10 40.45 -15.34 -42.03
CA LEU A 10 40.99 -15.09 -40.71
C LEU A 10 40.75 -13.62 -40.32
N ILE A 11 40.65 -13.34 -39.01
CA ILE A 11 40.91 -12.05 -38.32
C ILE A 11 39.67 -11.10 -38.32
N LEU A 12 39.13 -10.60 -37.20
CA LEU A 12 39.75 -9.76 -36.17
C LEU A 12 39.07 -9.89 -34.79
N TYR A 13 39.92 -9.99 -33.76
CA TYR A 13 39.59 -9.73 -32.36
C TYR A 13 39.14 -8.28 -32.18
N PHE A 14 37.98 -8.06 -31.57
CA PHE A 14 37.63 -6.76 -30.99
C PHE A 14 37.64 -6.85 -29.46
N CYS A 15 38.46 -5.99 -28.86
CA CYS A 15 38.82 -5.94 -27.45
C CYS A 15 37.62 -5.48 -26.59
N PRO A 16 37.43 -6.06 -25.38
CA PRO A 16 36.40 -5.62 -24.44
C PRO A 16 36.74 -4.25 -23.85
N ARG A 17 35.81 -3.31 -23.94
CA ARG A 17 35.95 -2.00 -23.29
C ARG A 17 35.77 -2.17 -21.78
N ASN A 18 36.90 -2.15 -21.10
CA ASN A 18 37.08 -1.84 -19.69
C ASN A 18 36.23 -0.60 -19.30
N THR A 19 35.17 -0.80 -18.53
CA THR A 19 34.63 0.27 -17.67
C THR A 19 34.94 -0.09 -16.23
N SER A 20 36.05 0.47 -15.78
CA SER A 20 36.45 0.75 -14.40
C SER A 20 35.46 0.34 -13.31
N LEU A 21 35.79 -0.76 -12.64
CA LEU A 21 35.62 -0.90 -11.20
C LEU A 21 36.36 0.25 -10.51
N SER A 22 35.63 1.25 -10.02
CA SER A 22 36.12 2.15 -8.96
C SER A 22 35.06 2.27 -7.87
N SER A 23 34.95 1.20 -7.08
CA SER A 23 34.56 1.31 -5.68
C SER A 23 35.86 1.36 -4.88
N PRO A 24 36.08 2.44 -4.12
CA PRO A 24 36.35 2.25 -2.72
C PRO A 24 35.21 2.89 -1.93
N PHE A 25 34.33 2.05 -1.42
CA PHE A 25 33.49 2.35 -0.27
C PHE A 25 34.44 2.68 0.90
N MET A 26 34.72 3.97 1.12
CA MET A 26 35.38 4.41 2.35
C MET A 26 34.39 4.23 3.50
N MET A 27 34.59 3.13 4.25
CA MET A 27 34.08 2.96 5.61
C MET A 27 34.78 3.98 6.51
N ASN A 28 34.27 5.22 6.56
CA ASN A 28 34.59 6.11 7.68
C ASN A 28 33.73 5.71 8.88
N ILE A 29 34.24 4.76 9.66
CA ILE A 29 33.79 4.50 11.02
C ILE A 29 34.31 5.68 11.85
N HIS A 30 33.52 6.76 11.92
CA HIS A 30 33.79 7.83 12.87
C HIS A 30 33.25 7.43 14.24
N LEU A 31 34.10 6.71 14.98
CA LEU A 31 34.00 6.55 16.41
C LEU A 31 34.43 7.90 17.03
N GLN A 32 33.48 8.73 17.45
CA GLN A 32 33.75 9.82 18.38
C GLN A 32 32.76 9.72 19.54
N ARG A 33 33.27 9.07 20.58
CA ARG A 33 32.77 9.10 21.94
C ARG A 33 33.57 10.20 22.65
N ALA A 34 32.86 11.05 23.39
CA ALA A 34 33.28 11.87 24.54
C ALA A 34 33.08 13.39 24.38
N ALA A 35 32.05 13.84 25.11
CA ALA A 35 32.12 14.88 26.14
C ALA A 35 32.27 16.37 25.78
N SER A 36 31.75 17.16 26.73
CA SER A 36 31.98 18.60 26.97
C SER A 36 30.95 19.53 26.31
N SER A 37 29.92 19.97 27.04
CA SER A 37 29.93 21.10 28.00
C SER A 37 29.94 22.46 27.30
N CYS A 38 28.81 23.18 27.47
CA CYS A 38 28.67 24.62 27.69
C CYS A 38 29.64 25.56 26.94
N TYR A 39 29.11 26.43 26.07
CA TYR A 39 29.04 27.88 26.31
C TYR A 39 28.38 28.58 25.11
N ALA A 40 27.54 29.56 25.41
CA ALA A 40 26.95 30.48 24.44
C ALA A 40 28.02 31.45 23.92
N ALA A 41 27.98 31.76 22.62
CA ALA A 41 28.45 33.05 22.11
C ALA A 41 27.77 33.38 20.78
N VAL A 42 27.18 34.57 20.77
CA VAL A 42 26.64 35.34 19.66
C VAL A 42 27.74 35.62 18.63
N THR A 43 27.45 35.39 17.34
CA THR A 43 28.00 36.23 16.26
C THR A 43 27.09 36.26 15.04
N ALA A 44 26.97 37.46 14.50
CA ALA A 44 26.11 37.88 13.42
C ALA A 44 26.73 37.66 12.03
N ALA A 45 25.90 37.95 11.02
CA ALA A 45 26.22 38.22 9.61
C ALA A 45 26.39 37.00 8.68
N ALA A 46 25.43 36.84 7.76
CA ALA A 46 25.57 37.32 6.38
C ALA A 46 24.40 36.76 5.53
N ASN A 47 23.41 37.61 5.25
CA ASN A 47 22.33 37.31 4.31
C ASN A 47 22.88 37.36 2.88
N SER A 48 23.24 36.20 2.32
CA SER A 48 23.46 36.05 0.88
C SER A 48 22.10 35.82 0.20
N ALA A 49 21.61 36.86 -0.46
CA ALA A 49 20.40 36.82 -1.25
C ALA A 49 20.64 36.03 -2.55
N HIS A 50 20.28 34.75 -2.55
CA HIS A 50 20.11 33.99 -3.78
C HIS A 50 18.67 34.13 -4.31
N PRO A 51 18.48 34.45 -5.60
CA PRO A 51 17.15 34.53 -6.20
C PRO A 51 16.51 33.14 -6.24
N ARG A 52 15.45 32.98 -5.44
CA ARG A 52 14.57 31.80 -5.42
C ARG A 52 13.94 31.62 -6.80
N ARG A 53 14.46 30.66 -7.58
CA ARG A 53 13.70 30.04 -8.68
C ARG A 53 12.42 29.44 -8.09
N LEU A 54 11.29 30.07 -8.41
CA LEU A 54 9.94 29.57 -8.18
C LEU A 54 9.77 28.23 -8.92
N ARG A 55 10.11 27.13 -8.26
CA ARG A 55 9.63 25.80 -8.67
C ARG A 55 8.13 25.78 -8.42
N ARG A 56 7.37 25.70 -9.51
CA ARG A 56 5.95 25.29 -9.53
C ARG A 56 5.77 24.10 -8.60
N ARG A 57 5.17 24.35 -7.44
CA ARG A 57 4.69 23.32 -6.53
C ARG A 57 3.41 22.78 -7.14
N HIS A 58 3.47 21.59 -7.71
CA HIS A 58 2.28 20.77 -7.86
C HIS A 58 1.78 20.45 -6.44
N PRO A 59 0.48 20.61 -6.14
CA PRO A 59 -0.08 20.15 -4.89
C PRO A 59 -0.07 18.61 -4.91
N LEU A 60 1.04 18.01 -4.50
CA LEU A 60 1.04 16.61 -4.11
C LEU A 60 0.23 16.54 -2.82
N LEU A 61 -1.00 16.05 -2.97
CA LEU A 61 -1.84 15.59 -1.88
C LEU A 61 -1.02 14.62 -1.02
N HIS A 62 -0.45 15.15 0.07
CA HIS A 62 0.14 14.34 1.12
C HIS A 62 -0.99 13.54 1.77
N ARG A 63 -1.18 12.31 1.30
CA ARG A 63 -1.94 11.29 2.05
C ARG A 63 -1.10 10.96 3.29
N PRO A 64 -1.58 11.24 4.52
CA PRO A 64 -0.93 10.74 5.71
C PRO A 64 -1.02 9.21 5.69
N ILE A 65 0.13 8.53 5.68
CA ILE A 65 0.21 7.08 5.88
C ILE A 65 0.09 6.84 7.39
N SER A 66 -1.09 7.11 7.95
CA SER A 66 -1.39 6.70 9.33
C SER A 66 -1.78 5.23 9.27
N THR A 67 -0.87 4.34 9.68
CA THR A 67 -1.10 2.89 9.77
C THR A 67 -1.85 2.48 11.04
N THR A 68 -2.52 3.42 11.70
CA THR A 68 -3.48 3.12 12.77
C THR A 68 -4.81 2.84 12.10
N SER A 69 -5.18 1.57 12.02
CA SER A 69 -6.49 1.13 11.55
C SER A 69 -7.58 1.89 12.34
N PRO A 70 -8.42 2.74 11.71
CA PRO A 70 -9.57 3.25 12.42
C PRO A 70 -10.44 2.04 12.75
N LEU A 71 -10.64 1.78 14.04
CA LEU A 71 -11.71 0.93 14.54
C LEU A 71 -13.02 1.64 14.21
N SER A 72 -13.46 1.51 12.96
CA SER A 72 -14.79 1.89 12.52
C SER A 72 -15.75 0.90 13.17
N LEU A 73 -16.33 1.32 14.31
CA LEU A 73 -17.46 0.64 14.93
C LEU A 73 -18.58 0.61 13.88
N ALA A 74 -18.80 -0.55 13.27
CA ALA A 74 -19.83 -0.76 12.27
C ALA A 74 -21.20 -0.73 12.96
N LEU A 75 -21.86 0.44 12.95
CA LEU A 75 -23.28 0.53 13.26
C LEU A 75 -24.08 -0.17 12.15
N PRO A 76 -25.10 -0.98 12.46
CA PRO A 76 -25.90 -1.66 11.45
C PRO A 76 -26.71 -0.63 10.64
N ALA A 77 -26.43 -0.55 9.35
CA ALA A 77 -27.16 0.27 8.40
C ALA A 77 -28.59 -0.28 8.22
N LYS A 78 -29.58 0.52 8.61
CA LYS A 78 -31.00 0.28 8.40
C LYS A 78 -31.30 0.37 6.89
N LYS A 79 -31.47 -0.78 6.23
CA LYS A 79 -31.88 -0.86 4.81
C LYS A 79 -33.30 -0.31 4.65
N THR A 80 -33.44 0.86 4.03
CA THR A 80 -34.72 1.34 3.49
C THR A 80 -34.72 1.09 1.99
N SER A 81 -35.48 0.07 1.57
CA SER A 81 -35.84 -0.19 0.17
C SER A 81 -37.17 0.51 -0.14
N PRO A 82 -37.32 1.21 -1.29
CA PRO A 82 -38.62 1.59 -1.82
C PRO A 82 -38.98 0.65 -2.99
N GLU A 83 -40.02 -0.17 -2.82
CA GLU A 83 -40.63 -0.89 -3.95
C GLU A 83 -42.15 -0.80 -3.87
N GLU A 84 -42.75 -0.20 -4.89
CA GLU A 84 -44.19 -0.12 -5.11
C GLU A 84 -44.78 -1.43 -5.67
N PRO A 85 -46.10 -1.66 -5.55
CA PRO A 85 -46.65 -2.98 -5.32
C PRO A 85 -47.29 -3.62 -6.57
N LYS A 86 -47.27 -4.96 -6.63
CA LYS A 86 -48.20 -5.74 -7.46
C LYS A 86 -49.00 -6.72 -6.62
N THR A 87 -50.29 -6.72 -6.94
CA THR A 87 -51.43 -7.30 -6.26
C THR A 87 -51.58 -8.81 -6.49
N ALA A 88 -51.85 -9.55 -5.42
CA ALA A 88 -52.58 -10.82 -5.48
C ALA A 88 -53.23 -11.11 -4.12
N GLN A 89 -54.56 -11.19 -4.09
CA GLN A 89 -55.39 -11.51 -2.93
C GLN A 89 -55.44 -13.02 -2.69
N LYS A 90 -55.17 -13.52 -1.47
CA LYS A 90 -56.06 -14.48 -0.77
C LYS A 90 -55.61 -14.84 0.66
N LYS A 91 -56.64 -15.11 1.47
CA LYS A 91 -56.71 -15.74 2.80
C LYS A 91 -56.40 -14.85 4.01
N VAL A 92 -57.52 -14.36 4.55
CA VAL A 92 -57.73 -13.91 5.94
C VAL A 92 -57.00 -14.83 6.91
N ASN A 93 -55.94 -14.30 7.52
CA ASN A 93 -55.30 -14.88 8.68
C ASN A 93 -55.40 -13.85 9.81
N LYS A 94 -56.10 -14.26 10.87
CA LYS A 94 -56.24 -13.65 12.20
C LYS A 94 -55.23 -12.53 12.48
N GLU A 95 -55.72 -11.31 12.67
CA GLU A 95 -54.94 -10.17 13.15
C GLU A 95 -54.16 -10.58 14.41
N LYS A 96 -52.84 -10.78 14.25
CA LYS A 96 -51.94 -10.89 15.39
C LYS A 96 -51.95 -9.51 16.05
N LYS A 97 -52.65 -9.41 17.18
CA LYS A 97 -52.61 -8.25 18.09
C LYS A 97 -51.17 -7.73 18.13
N GLY A 98 -50.98 -6.48 17.70
CA GLY A 98 -49.69 -5.83 17.74
C GLY A 98 -49.04 -5.95 19.12
N PRO A 99 -47.70 -5.84 19.22
CA PRO A 99 -47.01 -5.95 20.48
C PRO A 99 -47.70 -5.02 21.49
N SER A 100 -48.18 -5.60 22.59
CA SER A 100 -48.83 -4.86 23.67
C SER A 100 -47.94 -3.67 24.05
N THR A 101 -48.50 -2.49 24.29
CA THR A 101 -47.80 -1.25 24.66
C THR A 101 -46.70 -1.46 25.72
N ALA A 102 -46.93 -2.36 26.68
CA ALA A 102 -45.96 -2.77 27.70
C ALA A 102 -44.67 -3.45 27.18
N LYS A 103 -44.66 -4.02 25.97
CA LYS A 103 -43.45 -4.57 25.32
C LYS A 103 -42.63 -3.47 24.64
N LEU A 104 -43.28 -2.48 24.04
CA LEU A 104 -42.60 -1.36 23.40
C LEU A 104 -41.85 -0.51 24.42
N GLU A 105 -42.49 -0.19 25.55
CA GLU A 105 -41.88 0.58 26.64
C GLU A 105 -40.66 -0.13 27.26
N LYS A 106 -40.69 -1.47 27.32
CA LYS A 106 -39.54 -2.27 27.78
C LYS A 106 -38.37 -2.18 26.81
N MET A 107 -38.61 -2.23 25.50
CA MET A 107 -37.56 -2.08 24.49
C MET A 107 -36.97 -0.66 24.52
N ASP A 108 -37.81 0.38 24.59
CA ASP A 108 -37.35 1.77 24.72
C ASP A 108 -36.54 1.98 26.00
N SER A 109 -36.93 1.34 27.11
CA SER A 109 -36.17 1.42 28.37
C SER A 109 -34.82 0.70 28.28
N ALA A 110 -34.72 -0.40 27.52
CA ALA A 110 -33.49 -1.14 27.32
C ALA A 110 -32.53 -0.38 26.40
N GLU A 111 -33.04 0.22 25.32
CA GLU A 111 -32.27 1.09 24.43
C GLU A 111 -31.74 2.32 25.18
N LYS A 112 -32.57 2.99 25.98
CA LYS A 112 -32.14 4.11 26.83
C LYS A 112 -31.03 3.71 27.81
N ARG A 113 -31.12 2.52 28.42
CA ARG A 113 -30.04 2.01 29.30
C ARG A 113 -28.74 1.75 28.54
N MET A 114 -28.83 1.22 27.32
CA MET A 114 -27.65 0.98 26.47
C MET A 114 -27.01 2.31 26.06
N THR A 115 -27.80 3.30 25.65
CA THR A 115 -27.30 4.63 25.32
C THR A 115 -26.66 5.30 26.53
N ASP A 116 -27.28 5.19 27.71
CA ASP A 116 -26.74 5.74 28.94
C ASP A 116 -25.41 5.07 29.33
N LEU A 117 -25.27 3.76 29.09
CA LEU A 117 -24.00 3.06 29.30
C LEU A 117 -22.92 3.49 28.32
N LEU A 118 -23.26 3.68 27.05
CA LEU A 118 -22.32 4.17 26.04
C LEU A 118 -21.88 5.61 26.33
N ILE A 119 -22.82 6.47 26.75
CA ILE A 119 -22.53 7.84 27.18
C ILE A 119 -21.60 7.80 28.40
N LYS A 120 -21.93 6.99 29.42
CA LYS A 120 -21.06 6.83 30.60
C LYS A 120 -19.67 6.27 30.26
N ALA A 121 -19.56 5.37 29.29
CA ALA A 121 -18.28 4.83 28.85
C ALA A 121 -17.45 5.88 28.11
N TYR A 122 -18.09 6.76 27.35
CA TYR A 122 -17.44 7.86 26.65
C TYR A 122 -17.02 8.98 27.61
N ASP A 123 -17.86 9.29 28.60
CA ASP A 123 -17.61 10.31 29.63
C ASP A 123 -16.69 9.82 30.76
N ALA A 124 -16.33 8.53 30.75
CA ALA A 124 -15.45 7.96 31.77
C ALA A 124 -14.09 8.69 31.75
N PRO A 125 -13.59 9.18 32.92
CA PRO A 125 -12.32 9.87 32.97
C PRO A 125 -11.20 8.94 32.52
N SER A 126 -10.27 9.47 31.72
CA SER A 126 -9.11 8.70 31.29
C SER A 126 -8.28 8.28 32.49
N LEU A 127 -8.06 6.97 32.65
CA LEU A 127 -7.14 6.47 33.66
C LEU A 127 -5.72 6.96 33.32
N VAL A 128 -5.19 7.85 34.16
CA VAL A 128 -3.79 8.27 34.04
C VAL A 128 -2.93 7.11 34.53
N PRO A 129 -2.07 6.51 33.69
CA PRO A 129 -1.21 5.44 34.13
C PRO A 129 -0.24 5.96 35.20
N PRO A 130 0.19 5.12 36.16
CA PRO A 130 1.15 5.53 37.17
C PRO A 130 2.46 6.00 36.49
N PRO A 131 3.17 6.98 37.07
CA PRO A 131 4.44 7.44 36.53
C PRO A 131 5.45 6.28 36.51
N ALA A 132 6.14 6.12 35.39
CA ALA A 132 7.17 5.10 35.25
C ALA A 132 8.39 5.43 36.14
N SER A 133 9.08 4.40 36.64
CA SER A 133 10.37 4.59 37.31
C SER A 133 11.40 5.17 36.34
N ALA A 134 12.42 5.87 36.86
CA ALA A 134 13.44 6.51 36.04
C ALA A 134 14.18 5.50 35.13
N GLU A 135 14.49 4.31 35.66
CA GLU A 135 15.12 3.22 34.90
C GLU A 135 14.23 2.73 33.75
N GLU A 136 12.92 2.60 34.00
CA GLU A 136 11.96 2.18 32.98
C GLU A 136 11.77 3.25 31.90
N MET A 137 11.80 4.55 32.27
CA MET A 137 11.78 5.63 31.29
C MET A 137 12.98 5.59 30.35
N GLU A 138 14.18 5.33 30.87
CA GLU A 138 15.39 5.19 30.05
C GLU A 138 15.31 3.97 29.13
N ARG A 139 14.81 2.82 29.64
CA ARG A 139 14.56 1.63 28.81
C ARG A 139 13.60 1.94 27.67
N ARG A 140 12.45 2.57 27.96
CA ARG A 140 11.46 2.97 26.94
C ARG A 140 12.05 3.93 25.92
N TYR A 141 12.88 4.88 26.35
CA TYR A 141 13.57 5.80 25.44
C TYR A 141 14.50 5.04 24.48
N ASN A 142 15.32 4.12 25.00
CA ASN A 142 16.24 3.31 24.20
C ASN A 142 15.48 2.38 23.23
N VAL A 143 14.41 1.72 23.69
CA VAL A 143 13.54 0.89 22.86
C VAL A 143 12.90 1.72 21.74
N GLY A 144 12.36 2.90 22.08
CA GLY A 144 11.75 3.82 21.11
C GLY A 144 12.74 4.29 20.05
N ARG A 145 13.95 4.69 20.46
CA ARG A 145 15.02 5.10 19.53
C ARG A 145 15.41 3.97 18.59
N ASN A 146 15.64 2.76 19.12
CA ASN A 146 16.00 1.59 18.31
C ASN A 146 14.88 1.20 17.34
N TYR A 147 13.61 1.28 17.79
CA TYR A 147 12.45 1.04 16.94
C TYR A 147 12.39 2.02 15.76
N VAL A 148 12.53 3.32 16.03
CA VAL A 148 12.50 4.35 14.97
C VAL A 148 13.64 4.15 13.97
N ILE A 149 14.86 3.88 14.45
CA ILE A 149 16.02 3.56 13.59
C ILE A 149 15.72 2.32 12.73
N GLY A 150 15.16 1.26 13.33
CA GLY A 150 14.77 0.04 12.61
C GLY A 150 13.70 0.30 11.54
N CYS A 151 12.72 1.15 11.82
CA CYS A 151 11.72 1.57 10.85
C CYS A 151 12.33 2.32 9.66
N PHE A 152 13.27 3.23 9.90
CA PHE A 152 13.99 3.92 8.82
C PHE A 152 14.83 2.96 7.97
N LYS A 153 15.50 1.99 8.59
CA LYS A 153 16.27 0.97 7.85
C LYS A 153 15.36 0.15 6.93
N ARG A 154 14.27 -0.42 7.46
CA ARG A 154 13.29 -1.18 6.65
C ARG A 154 12.69 -0.35 5.53
N HIS A 155 12.36 0.92 5.81
CA HIS A 155 11.86 1.84 4.80
C HIS A 155 12.88 2.06 3.67
N ASN A 156 14.13 2.35 4.01
CA ASN A 156 15.19 2.56 3.03
C ASN A 156 15.48 1.31 2.19
N GLU A 157 15.48 0.13 2.81
CA GLU A 157 15.66 -1.15 2.12
C GLU A 157 14.53 -1.39 1.10
N LEU A 158 13.27 -1.26 1.52
CA LEU A 158 12.11 -1.40 0.63
C LEU A 158 12.15 -0.38 -0.52
N HIS A 159 12.45 0.88 -0.23
CA HIS A 159 12.53 1.92 -1.26
C HIS A 159 13.70 1.72 -2.22
N HIS A 160 14.84 1.21 -1.73
CA HIS A 160 15.97 0.86 -2.57
C HIS A 160 15.60 -0.27 -3.54
N ASP A 161 15.02 -1.35 -3.04
CA ASP A 161 14.57 -2.49 -3.85
C ASP A 161 13.53 -2.06 -4.90
N LEU A 162 12.51 -1.28 -4.50
CA LEU A 162 11.53 -0.71 -5.43
C LEU A 162 12.19 0.17 -6.50
N ALA A 163 13.15 1.01 -6.12
CA ALA A 163 13.87 1.86 -7.06
C ALA A 163 14.68 1.02 -8.07
N VAL A 164 15.34 -0.05 -7.63
CA VAL A 164 16.04 -1.00 -8.50
C VAL A 164 15.05 -1.65 -9.47
N LYS A 165 13.93 -2.21 -8.98
CA LYS A 165 12.89 -2.83 -9.80
C LYS A 165 12.31 -1.87 -10.85
N ILE A 166 12.04 -0.62 -10.47
CA ILE A 166 11.56 0.42 -11.40
C ILE A 166 12.63 0.71 -12.45
N ARG A 167 13.92 0.82 -12.08
CA ARG A 167 15.01 1.05 -13.05
C ARG A 167 15.14 -0.12 -14.02
N MET A 168 15.10 -1.36 -13.52
CA MET A 168 15.16 -2.55 -14.36
C MET A 168 13.98 -2.62 -15.32
N LYS A 169 12.75 -2.38 -14.85
CA LYS A 169 11.55 -2.33 -15.70
C LYS A 169 11.67 -1.25 -16.78
N ARG A 170 12.11 -0.05 -16.41
CA ARG A 170 12.36 1.04 -17.38
C ARG A 170 13.44 0.68 -18.39
N HIS A 171 14.50 -0.03 -17.97
CA HIS A 171 15.55 -0.48 -18.87
C HIS A 171 15.00 -1.52 -19.86
N ALA A 172 14.26 -2.53 -19.40
CA ALA A 172 13.61 -3.52 -20.25
C ALA A 172 12.68 -2.87 -21.30
N LEU A 173 11.87 -1.89 -20.90
CA LEU A 173 11.01 -1.13 -21.84
C LEU A 173 11.80 -0.36 -22.91
N ARG A 174 13.02 0.11 -22.58
CA ARG A 174 13.89 0.78 -23.57
C ARG A 174 14.48 -0.21 -24.59
N MET A 175 14.71 -1.45 -24.17
CA MET A 175 15.25 -2.51 -25.03
C MET A 175 14.22 -3.07 -26.02
N LEU A 176 12.93 -2.78 -25.84
CA LEU A 176 11.91 -3.12 -26.84
C LEU A 176 12.14 -2.34 -28.14
N PRO A 177 12.01 -2.98 -29.32
CA PRO A 177 12.21 -2.33 -30.62
C PRO A 177 11.40 -1.05 -30.75
N ARG A 178 11.97 -0.04 -31.41
CA ARG A 178 11.26 1.20 -31.73
C ARG A 178 10.50 1.03 -33.05
N GLU A 179 9.32 1.63 -33.14
CA GLU A 179 8.59 1.73 -34.40
C GLU A 179 9.45 2.43 -35.46
N GLY A 180 9.55 1.82 -36.64
CA GLY A 180 10.11 2.43 -37.85
C GLY A 180 11.62 2.54 -37.98
N ILE A 181 12.43 2.12 -36.99
CA ILE A 181 13.90 2.37 -37.01
C ILE A 181 14.74 1.10 -36.95
N ASP A 182 14.46 0.17 -36.02
CA ASP A 182 15.54 -0.73 -35.54
C ASP A 182 15.53 -2.17 -36.05
N LEU A 183 14.49 -2.69 -36.72
CA LEU A 183 14.51 -4.07 -37.25
C LEU A 183 13.63 -4.20 -38.49
N GLY A 184 14.09 -5.02 -39.43
CA GLY A 184 13.46 -5.37 -40.71
C GLY A 184 12.14 -6.12 -40.61
N ASP A 185 11.24 -5.65 -39.73
CA ASP A 185 9.82 -5.84 -39.89
C ASP A 185 9.43 -5.11 -41.17
N ALA A 186 9.42 -5.85 -42.27
CA ALA A 186 8.54 -5.52 -43.37
C ALA A 186 7.17 -5.30 -42.73
N ALA A 187 6.71 -4.05 -42.73
CA ALA A 187 5.33 -3.72 -42.43
C ALA A 187 4.49 -4.80 -43.12
N ARG A 188 3.63 -5.50 -42.38
CA ARG A 188 2.72 -6.45 -43.01
C ARG A 188 2.04 -5.69 -44.14
N ALA A 189 2.33 -6.08 -45.39
CA ALA A 189 1.82 -5.38 -46.57
C ALA A 189 0.27 -5.36 -46.58
N ASP A 190 -0.34 -6.22 -45.77
CA ASP A 190 -1.77 -6.44 -45.66
C ASP A 190 -2.42 -5.73 -44.45
N ALA A 191 -1.65 -4.99 -43.64
CA ALA A 191 -2.19 -4.20 -42.53
C ALA A 191 -2.28 -2.72 -42.94
N ASP A 192 -3.49 -2.25 -43.24
CA ASP A 192 -3.81 -0.88 -43.71
C ASP A 192 -3.20 0.25 -42.86
N ASP A 193 -2.82 -0.02 -41.60
CA ASP A 193 -2.32 0.97 -40.66
C ASP A 193 -0.79 1.14 -40.64
N GLY A 194 -0.03 0.28 -41.34
CA GLY A 194 1.44 0.37 -41.41
C GLY A 194 2.20 0.22 -40.08
N ARG A 195 1.56 -0.23 -39.00
CA ARG A 195 2.19 -0.39 -37.67
C ARG A 195 2.93 -1.71 -37.57
N SER A 196 4.16 -1.69 -37.04
CA SER A 196 4.91 -2.91 -36.74
C SER A 196 4.35 -3.63 -35.52
N VAL A 197 4.43 -4.96 -35.51
CA VAL A 197 3.94 -5.80 -34.39
C VAL A 197 4.68 -5.44 -33.09
N TYR A 198 5.99 -5.19 -33.18
CA TYR A 198 6.79 -4.80 -32.02
C TYR A 198 6.45 -3.39 -31.49
N GLY A 199 6.02 -2.49 -32.36
CA GLY A 199 5.54 -1.17 -31.98
C GLY A 199 4.30 -1.23 -31.08
N MET A 200 3.33 -2.03 -31.51
CA MET A 200 2.11 -2.29 -30.76
C MET A 200 2.41 -2.85 -29.37
N TRP A 201 3.37 -3.78 -29.25
CA TRP A 201 3.75 -4.34 -27.95
C TRP A 201 4.38 -3.30 -27.03
N LYS A 202 5.21 -2.40 -27.57
CA LYS A 202 5.83 -1.33 -26.78
C LYS A 202 4.78 -0.30 -26.34
N ALA A 203 3.85 0.05 -27.21
CA ALA A 203 2.74 0.93 -26.90
C ALA A 203 1.83 0.33 -25.81
N GLU A 204 1.46 -0.95 -25.95
CA GLU A 204 0.62 -1.64 -24.97
C GLU A 204 1.35 -1.83 -23.64
N ALA A 205 2.65 -2.15 -23.64
CA ALA A 205 3.45 -2.26 -22.43
C ALA A 205 3.62 -0.93 -21.66
N LEU A 206 3.45 0.20 -22.34
CA LEU A 206 3.42 1.54 -21.72
C LEU A 206 2.02 1.94 -21.22
N ARG A 207 0.97 1.25 -21.65
CA ARG A 207 -0.40 1.52 -21.23
C ARG A 207 -0.57 1.15 -19.76
N LEU A 208 -1.05 2.10 -18.96
CA LEU A 208 -1.43 1.83 -17.57
C LEU A 208 -2.83 1.20 -17.57
N ASN A 209 -2.98 0.07 -16.90
CA ASN A 209 -4.27 -0.57 -16.70
C ASN A 209 -4.74 -0.29 -15.26
N ASP A 210 -5.82 0.48 -15.13
CA ASP A 210 -6.39 0.85 -13.83
C ASP A 210 -7.00 -0.36 -13.10
N ASN A 211 -7.31 -1.44 -13.82
CA ASN A 211 -7.83 -2.68 -13.25
C ASN A 211 -6.72 -3.65 -12.79
N TRP A 212 -5.44 -3.23 -12.79
CA TRP A 212 -4.33 -4.06 -12.37
C TRP A 212 -4.15 -4.03 -10.84
N GLY A 213 -5.11 -4.58 -10.11
CA GLY A 213 -4.98 -4.91 -8.69
C GLY A 213 -4.40 -6.32 -8.48
N PRO A 214 -3.96 -6.65 -7.25
CA PRO A 214 -3.84 -8.05 -6.85
C PRO A 214 -5.18 -8.75 -7.12
N PRO A 215 -5.18 -10.01 -7.61
CA PRO A 215 -6.43 -10.73 -7.81
C PRO A 215 -7.25 -10.80 -6.51
N GLU A 216 -8.56 -10.66 -6.59
CA GLU A 216 -9.46 -10.67 -5.42
C GLU A 216 -9.37 -11.99 -4.63
N HIS A 217 -9.00 -13.09 -5.30
CA HIS A 217 -8.80 -14.39 -4.67
C HIS A 217 -7.47 -14.53 -3.89
N ARG A 218 -6.60 -13.52 -3.90
CA ARG A 218 -5.36 -13.56 -3.11
C ARG A 218 -5.67 -13.28 -1.64
N HIS A 219 -5.66 -14.34 -0.83
CA HIS A 219 -5.88 -14.21 0.61
C HIS A 219 -4.79 -13.40 1.31
N ILE A 220 -5.21 -12.58 2.28
CA ILE A 220 -4.31 -11.89 3.22
C ILE A 220 -3.78 -12.95 4.20
N PRO A 221 -2.46 -12.99 4.48
CA PRO A 221 -1.92 -13.90 5.48
C PRO A 221 -2.62 -13.72 6.83
N MET A 222 -3.08 -14.81 7.42
CA MET A 222 -3.67 -14.83 8.76
C MET A 222 -2.69 -15.46 9.76
N TYR A 223 -2.79 -15.08 11.03
CA TYR A 223 -1.97 -15.67 12.10
C TYR A 223 -2.25 -17.17 12.28
N THR A 224 -3.49 -17.59 12.06
CA THR A 224 -3.91 -18.98 12.13
C THR A 224 -4.34 -19.43 10.72
N PRO A 225 -3.83 -20.55 10.20
CA PRO A 225 -4.27 -21.07 8.90
C PRO A 225 -5.77 -21.44 8.96
N PRO A 226 -6.50 -21.34 7.84
CA PRO A 226 -7.89 -21.78 7.78
C PRO A 226 -7.98 -23.28 8.04
N ILE A 227 -9.01 -23.70 8.78
CA ILE A 227 -9.29 -25.12 9.06
C ILE A 227 -9.98 -25.70 7.81
N GLU A 228 -9.46 -26.81 7.28
CA GLU A 228 -10.05 -27.48 6.12
C GLU A 228 -11.47 -27.97 6.44
N GLY A 229 -12.44 -27.62 5.59
CA GLY A 229 -13.83 -28.00 5.75
C GLY A 229 -14.62 -27.23 6.81
N PHE A 230 -14.00 -26.28 7.53
CA PHE A 230 -14.74 -25.44 8.47
C PHE A 230 -15.54 -24.37 7.73
N ASP A 231 -16.87 -24.52 7.73
CA ASP A 231 -17.80 -23.54 7.17
C ASP A 231 -18.43 -22.70 8.29
N ILE A 232 -18.10 -21.40 8.31
CA ILE A 232 -18.59 -20.43 9.29
C ILE A 232 -20.13 -20.35 9.27
N ASN A 233 -20.75 -20.57 8.11
CA ASN A 233 -22.20 -20.45 7.96
C ASN A 233 -22.98 -21.51 8.75
N GLN A 234 -22.37 -22.66 9.05
CA GLN A 234 -23.02 -23.71 9.84
C GLN A 234 -23.21 -23.32 11.31
N TYR A 235 -22.45 -22.33 11.80
CA TYR A 235 -22.46 -21.92 13.20
C TYR A 235 -23.13 -20.56 13.44
N MET A 236 -23.24 -19.70 12.42
CA MET A 236 -23.82 -18.37 12.56
C MET A 236 -25.36 -18.37 12.66
N ASN A 237 -26.05 -19.35 12.07
CA ASN A 237 -27.53 -19.35 11.99
C ASN A 237 -28.25 -20.13 13.11
N LYS A 238 -27.52 -20.74 14.06
CA LYS A 238 -28.13 -21.59 15.11
C LYS A 238 -28.69 -20.83 16.32
N GLY A 239 -28.48 -19.51 16.40
CA GLY A 239 -28.80 -18.73 17.60
C GLY A 239 -30.23 -18.18 17.71
N ASP A 240 -30.99 -18.15 16.61
CA ASP A 240 -32.23 -17.36 16.54
C ASP A 240 -33.53 -18.20 16.56
N GLU A 241 -33.47 -19.54 16.52
CA GLU A 241 -34.67 -20.40 16.43
C GLU A 241 -35.20 -20.94 17.78
N ASP A 242 -34.46 -20.77 18.88
CA ASP A 242 -34.80 -21.36 20.19
C ASP A 242 -35.33 -20.36 21.25
N ASN A 243 -35.79 -19.16 20.85
CA ASN A 243 -36.31 -18.12 21.77
C ASN A 243 -37.63 -17.51 21.30
#